data_AF-A0A257R3N1-F1
#
_entry.id   AF-A0A257R3N1-F1
#
_cell.length_a   1.000
_cell.length_b   1.000
_cell.length_c   1.000
_cell.angle_alpha   90.00
_cell.angle_beta   90.00
_cell.angle_gamma   90.00
#
_symmetry.space_group_name_H-M   'P 1'
#
loop_
_entity.id
_entity.type
_entity.pdbx_description
1 polymer ?
#
loop_
_entity_poly.entity_id
_entity_poly.type
_entity_poly.pdbx_seq_one_letter_code
_entity_poly.pdbx_strand_id
1 'polypeptide(L)'
;MDVLAARDNLNQHAKEILIKTHALMVKRIAYHVLGRLPRSIQLDDLIQAGMVGLLEAAANYDETKGASFETYAGIRIKGHMLDEVRRNDWIPRSVYRNS
;
A
#
# COMPACT_ATOMS: atom_id res chain seq x y z
N MET A 1 6.37 33.03 13.14
CA MET A 1 5.61 31.91 12.54
C MET A 1 5.74 32.08 11.03
N ASP A 2 6.76 31.44 10.46
CA ASP A 2 7.22 31.67 9.08
C ASP A 2 6.31 31.02 8.03
N VAL A 3 6.24 31.63 6.85
CA VAL A 3 5.43 31.20 5.68
C VAL A 3 5.77 29.76 5.25
N LEU A 4 7.01 29.32 5.43
CA LEU A 4 7.47 27.96 5.14
C LEU A 4 6.75 26.92 6.03
N ALA A 5 6.64 27.19 7.33
CA ALA A 5 5.94 26.30 8.25
C ALA A 5 4.44 26.17 7.93
N ALA A 6 3.80 27.25 7.45
CA ALA A 6 2.40 27.21 7.03
C ALA A 6 2.20 26.32 5.79
N ARG A 7 3.10 26.40 4.81
CA ARG A 7 3.07 25.57 3.59
C ARG A 7 3.30 24.09 3.89
N ASP A 8 4.23 23.78 4.78
CA ASP A 8 4.49 22.39 5.19
C ASP A 8 3.28 21.78 5.91
N ASN A 9 2.61 22.55 6.77
CA ASN A 9 1.37 22.12 7.43
C ASN A 9 0.24 21.83 6.42
N LEU A 10 0.07 22.66 5.38
CA LEU A 10 -0.93 22.44 4.33
C LEU A 10 -0.64 21.15 3.55
N ASN A 11 0.62 20.91 3.19
CA ASN A 11 1.04 19.68 2.51
C ASN A 11 0.80 18.45 3.38
N GLN A 12 1.11 18.53 4.67
CA GLN A 12 0.86 17.44 5.61
C GLN A 12 -0.63 17.14 5.74
N HIS A 13 -1.47 18.18 5.82
CA HIS A 13 -2.91 18.01 5.86
C HIS A 13 -3.48 17.37 4.59
N ALA A 14 -3.00 17.79 3.41
CA ALA A 14 -3.40 17.19 2.14
C ALA A 14 -3.02 15.70 2.07
N LYS A 15 -1.82 15.33 2.53
CA LYS A 15 -1.39 13.92 2.64
C LYS A 15 -2.26 13.12 3.59
N GLU A 16 -2.61 13.67 4.76
CA GLU A 16 -3.51 13.01 5.70
C GLU A 16 -4.90 12.75 5.10
N ILE A 17 -5.44 13.69 4.31
CA ILE A 17 -6.71 13.52 3.62
C ILE A 17 -6.62 12.35 2.64
N LEU A 18 -5.55 12.27 1.83
CA LEU A 18 -5.32 11.16 0.91
C LEU A 18 -5.28 9.82 1.65
N ILE A 19 -4.51 9.75 2.75
CA ILE A 19 -4.40 8.52 3.55
C ILE A 19 -5.77 8.10 4.10
N LYS A 20 -6.49 9.01 4.76
CA LYS A 20 -7.80 8.70 5.39
C LYS A 20 -8.84 8.28 4.36
N THR A 21 -8.88 8.95 3.21
CA THR A 21 -9.85 8.67 2.13
C THR A 21 -9.62 7.30 1.51
N HIS A 22 -8.36 6.87 1.42
CA HIS A 22 -7.99 5.63 0.74
C HIS A 22 -7.67 4.44 1.67
N ALA A 23 -7.77 4.61 2.99
CA ALA A 23 -7.48 3.54 3.95
C ALA A 23 -8.30 2.25 3.71
N LEU A 24 -9.56 2.36 3.29
CA LEU A 24 -10.41 1.19 2.99
C LEU A 24 -9.92 0.40 1.77
N MET A 25 -9.24 1.07 0.82
CA MET A 25 -8.65 0.42 -0.35
C MET A 25 -7.60 -0.61 0.05
N VAL A 26 -6.83 -0.35 1.10
CA VAL A 26 -5.81 -1.28 1.61
C VAL A 26 -6.47 -2.61 1.99
N LYS A 27 -7.58 -2.58 2.73
CA LYS A 27 -8.32 -3.79 3.10
C LYS A 27 -8.81 -4.55 1.87
N ARG A 28 -9.40 -3.84 0.90
CA ARG A 28 -9.89 -4.46 -0.36
C ARG A 28 -8.77 -5.16 -1.12
N ILE A 29 -7.61 -4.50 -1.26
CA ILE A 29 -6.43 -5.09 -1.93
C ILE A 29 -5.91 -6.29 -1.12
N ALA A 30 -5.84 -6.19 0.21
CA ALA A 30 -5.38 -7.27 1.07
C ALA A 30 -6.21 -8.55 0.89
N TYR A 31 -7.55 -8.44 0.90
CA TYR A 31 -8.44 -9.58 0.62
C TYR A 31 -8.20 -10.19 -0.77
N HIS A 32 -8.02 -9.35 -1.80
CA HIS A 32 -7.72 -9.84 -3.15
C HIS A 32 -6.36 -10.52 -3.28
N VAL A 33 -5.35 -10.05 -2.54
CA VAL A 33 -4.02 -10.65 -2.50
C VAL A 33 -4.07 -11.98 -1.76
N LEU A 34 -4.68 -12.01 -0.57
CA LEU A 34 -4.79 -13.19 0.29
C LEU A 34 -5.43 -14.39 -0.42
N GLY A 35 -6.45 -14.17 -1.26
CA GLY A 35 -7.10 -15.23 -2.02
C GLY A 35 -6.20 -15.99 -3.02
N ARG A 36 -4.95 -15.55 -3.20
CA ARG A 36 -3.95 -16.20 -4.07
C ARG A 36 -2.73 -16.72 -3.31
N LEU A 37 -2.74 -16.66 -1.98
CA LEU A 37 -1.64 -17.03 -1.11
C LEU A 37 -1.96 -18.28 -0.28
N PRO A 38 -0.94 -18.98 0.25
CA PRO A 38 -1.15 -20.07 1.20
C PRO A 38 -1.88 -19.61 2.46
N ARG A 39 -2.55 -20.54 3.15
CA ARG A 39 -3.29 -20.28 4.40
C ARG A 39 -2.41 -19.83 5.57
N SER A 40 -1.09 -19.99 5.47
CA SER A 40 -0.15 -19.52 6.48
C SER A 40 -0.08 -17.99 6.57
N ILE A 41 -0.38 -17.28 5.49
CA ILE A 41 -0.32 -15.82 5.45
C ILE A 41 -1.52 -15.21 6.18
N GLN A 42 -1.25 -14.30 7.10
CA GLN A 42 -2.28 -13.59 7.84
C GLN A 42 -2.75 -12.34 7.09
N LEU A 43 -4.06 -12.07 7.18
CA LEU A 43 -4.65 -10.87 6.58
C LEU A 43 -4.09 -9.59 7.21
N ASP A 44 -3.89 -9.59 8.52
CA ASP A 44 -3.45 -8.41 9.26
C ASP A 44 -2.03 -7.98 8.86
N ASP A 45 -1.15 -8.92 8.54
CA ASP A 45 0.20 -8.62 8.03
C ASP A 45 0.14 -7.94 6.67
N LEU A 46 -0.77 -8.41 5.78
CA LEU A 46 -1.01 -7.76 4.49
C LEU A 46 -1.57 -6.36 4.66
N ILE A 47 -2.54 -6.18 5.57
CA ILE A 47 -3.11 -4.85 5.84
C ILE A 47 -2.03 -3.90 6.37
N GLN A 48 -1.19 -4.35 7.29
CA GLN A 48 -0.09 -3.56 7.84
C GLN A 48 0.93 -3.16 6.76
N ALA A 49 1.43 -4.12 5.98
CA ALA A 49 2.34 -3.86 4.88
C ALA A 49 1.72 -2.93 3.83
N GLY A 50 0.44 -3.14 3.51
CA GLY A 50 -0.32 -2.29 2.61
C GLY A 50 -0.50 -0.86 3.12
N MET A 51 -0.66 -0.67 4.43
CA MET A 51 -0.77 0.65 5.04
C MET A 51 0.55 1.41 4.92
N VAL A 52 1.68 0.75 5.13
CA VAL A 52 3.01 1.34 4.88
C VAL A 52 3.12 1.79 3.42
N GLY A 53 2.67 0.96 2.47
CA GLY A 53 2.65 1.32 1.05
C GLY A 53 1.74 2.51 0.72
N LEU A 54 0.60 2.66 1.42
CA LEU A 54 -0.28 3.82 1.27
C LEU A 54 0.38 5.10 1.80
N LEU A 55 1.05 5.03 2.96
CA LEU A 55 1.79 6.17 3.53
C LEU A 55 2.91 6.62 2.59
N GLU A 56 3.68 5.66 2.06
CA GLU A 56 4.74 5.96 1.09
C GLU A 56 4.18 6.52 -0.21
N ALA A 57 3.05 5.99 -0.69
CA ALA A 57 2.38 6.52 -1.87
C ALA A 57 1.91 7.97 -1.64
N ALA A 58 1.31 8.28 -0.50
CA ALA A 58 0.90 9.65 -0.15
C ALA A 58 2.10 10.62 -0.05
N ALA A 59 3.26 10.12 0.39
CA ALA A 59 4.47 10.93 0.48
C ALA A 59 5.09 11.25 -0.90
N ASN A 60 4.99 10.32 -1.86
CA ASN A 60 5.70 10.38 -3.14
C ASN A 60 4.80 10.63 -4.37
N TYR A 61 3.48 10.76 -4.15
CA TYR A 61 2.54 11.03 -5.23
C TYR A 61 2.78 12.41 -5.85
N ASP A 62 2.72 12.44 -7.17
CA ASP A 62 2.88 13.63 -7.99
C ASP A 62 1.75 13.66 -9.01
N GLU A 63 0.79 14.56 -8.80
CA GLU A 63 -0.40 14.73 -9.64
C GLU A 63 -0.06 15.16 -11.07
N THR A 64 1.10 15.77 -11.29
CA THR A 64 1.52 16.26 -12.62
C THR A 64 1.85 15.12 -13.58
N LYS A 65 2.01 13.89 -13.08
CA LYS A 65 2.29 12.69 -13.87
C LYS A 65 1.05 12.04 -14.48
N GLY A 66 -0.14 12.58 -14.21
CA GLY A 66 -1.38 12.24 -14.93
C GLY A 66 -2.09 10.95 -14.51
N ALA A 67 -1.56 10.21 -13.52
CA ALA A 67 -2.27 9.09 -12.91
C ALA A 67 -3.04 9.56 -11.68
N SER A 68 -4.25 9.05 -11.44
CA SER A 68 -4.95 9.32 -10.19
C SER A 68 -4.20 8.71 -9.01
N PHE A 69 -4.36 9.32 -7.82
CA PHE A 69 -3.77 8.78 -6.60
C PHE A 69 -4.22 7.34 -6.33
N GLU A 70 -5.49 7.02 -6.56
CA GLU A 70 -6.03 5.66 -6.41
C GLU A 70 -5.30 4.65 -7.30
N THR A 71 -5.08 4.97 -8.58
CA THR A 71 -4.33 4.10 -9.50
C THR A 71 -2.88 3.93 -9.05
N TYR A 72 -2.22 5.03 -8.69
CA TYR A 72 -0.82 5.00 -8.23
C TYR A 72 -0.66 4.21 -6.91
N ALA A 73 -1.44 4.56 -5.89
CA ALA A 73 -1.40 3.94 -4.57
C ALA A 73 -1.78 2.46 -4.64
N GLY A 74 -2.77 2.07 -5.46
CA GLY A 74 -3.17 0.68 -5.60
C GLY A 74 -2.01 -0.24 -6.04
N ILE A 75 -1.14 0.24 -6.94
CA ILE A 75 0.06 -0.49 -7.37
C ILE A 75 1.06 -0.58 -6.22
N ARG A 76 1.34 0.53 -5.53
CA ARG A 76 2.30 0.59 -4.41
C ARG A 76 1.86 -0.31 -3.25
N ILE A 77 0.63 -0.16 -2.78
CA ILE A 77 0.03 -0.96 -1.69
C ILE A 77 0.20 -2.46 -1.97
N LYS A 78 -0.18 -2.91 -3.17
CA LYS A 78 -0.04 -4.32 -3.56
C LYS A 78 1.42 -4.76 -3.60
N GLY A 79 2.33 -3.90 -4.07
CA GLY A 79 3.77 -4.17 -4.06
C GLY A 79 4.28 -4.47 -2.65
N HIS A 80 4.01 -3.57 -1.70
CA HIS A 80 4.43 -3.74 -0.30
C HIS A 80 3.88 -5.02 0.34
N MET A 81 2.62 -5.36 0.07
CA MET A 81 2.04 -6.62 0.54
C MET A 81 2.79 -7.84 0.00
N LEU A 82 3.08 -7.86 -1.30
CA LEU A 82 3.80 -8.98 -1.90
C LEU A 82 5.25 -9.05 -1.42
N ASP A 83 5.89 -7.91 -1.15
CA ASP A 83 7.23 -7.88 -0.59
C ASP A 83 7.27 -8.41 0.85
N GLU A 84 6.24 -8.14 1.66
CA GLU A 84 6.12 -8.72 3.00
C GLU A 84 6.00 -10.25 2.94
N VAL A 85 5.15 -10.78 2.05
CA VAL A 85 5.03 -12.24 1.86
C VAL A 85 6.36 -12.84 1.38
N ARG A 86 7.12 -12.12 0.54
CA ARG A 86 8.46 -12.55 0.11
C ARG A 86 9.47 -12.63 1.23
N ARG A 87 9.42 -11.70 2.19
CA ARG A 87 10.30 -11.71 3.36
C ARG A 87 10.02 -12.87 4.31
N ASN A 88 8.75 -13.28 4.43
CA ASN A 88 8.33 -14.18 5.51
C ASN A 88 8.15 -15.65 5.13
N ASP A 89 8.22 -16.03 3.84
CA ASP A 89 8.42 -17.41 3.30
C ASP A 89 7.79 -17.55 1.90
N TRP A 90 8.33 -16.87 0.88
CA TRP A 90 7.83 -17.06 -0.48
C TRP A 90 8.41 -18.30 -1.15
N ILE A 91 7.62 -19.38 -1.14
CA ILE A 91 7.83 -20.56 -1.96
C ILE A 91 7.24 -20.30 -3.37
N PRO A 92 8.01 -20.45 -4.46
CA PRO A 92 7.52 -20.24 -5.82
C PRO A 92 6.34 -21.14 -6.19
N ARG A 93 5.42 -20.63 -7.02
CA ARG A 93 4.27 -21.39 -7.55
C ARG A 93 4.67 -22.70 -8.24
N SER A 94 5.86 -22.77 -8.82
CA SER A 94 6.39 -23.99 -9.45
C SER A 94 6.56 -25.15 -8.47
N VAL A 95 6.80 -24.86 -7.18
CA VAL A 95 6.93 -25.87 -6.12
C VAL A 95 5.57 -26.48 -5.77
N TYR A 96 4.47 -25.73 -5.93
CA TYR A 96 3.10 -26.20 -5.66
C TYR A 96 2.42 -26.89 -6.86
N ARG A 97 3.07 -27.04 -8.02
CA ARG A 97 2.47 -27.69 -9.21
C ARG A 97 2.64 -29.23 -9.22
N ASN A 98 3.40 -29.79 -8.28
CA ASN A 98 3.55 -31.25 -8.11
C ASN A 98 3.05 -31.65 -6.71
N SER A 99 1.74 -31.81 -6.54
CA SER A 99 1.12 -32.56 -5.44
C SER A 99 -0.20 -33.13 -5.92
#